data_AF-A0A358NHL5-F1
#
_entry.id   AF-A0A358NHL5-F1
#
_cell.length_a   1.000
_cell.length_b   1.000
_cell.length_c   1.000
_cell.angle_alpha   90.00
_cell.angle_beta   90.00
_cell.angle_gamma   90.00
#
_symmetry.space_group_name_H-M   'P 1'
#
loop_
_entity.id
_entity.type
_entity.pdbx_description
1 polymer ?
#
loop_
_entity_poly.entity_id
_entity_poly.type
_entity_poly.pdbx_seq_one_letter_code
_entity_poly.pdbx_strand_id
1 'polypeptide(L)'
;GKKTVAEGKDLTAIKYIIGTGGALTRLPGKMEILEKIKHHGKEQELYPTEAARVLIDEDYIFSSLGVLSKSYHEDALRLMKKSLRIGE
;
A
#
# COMPACT_ATOMS: atom_id res chain seq x y z
N GLY A 1 22.35 -22.60 -19.67
CA GLY A 1 22.35 -21.46 -18.73
C GLY A 1 21.09 -21.50 -17.91
N LYS A 2 21.18 -21.36 -16.59
CA LYS A 2 20.00 -21.36 -15.71
C LYS A 2 19.26 -20.03 -15.92
N LYS A 3 18.05 -20.08 -16.49
CA LYS A 3 17.11 -18.95 -16.48
C LYS A 3 16.43 -18.98 -15.11
N THR A 4 16.80 -18.06 -14.23
CA THR A 4 16.00 -17.75 -13.04
C THR A 4 14.75 -17.02 -13.52
N VAL A 5 13.59 -17.66 -13.32
CA VAL A 5 12.28 -17.07 -13.57
C VAL A 5 11.84 -16.44 -12.26
N ALA A 6 11.46 -15.15 -12.28
CA ALA A 6 10.91 -14.51 -11.11
C ALA A 6 9.59 -15.21 -10.70
N GLU A 7 9.40 -15.44 -9.40
CA GLU A 7 8.18 -16.03 -8.86
C GLU A 7 7.23 -14.90 -8.42
N GLY A 8 5.98 -14.94 -8.89
CA GLY A 8 4.94 -13.96 -8.53
C GLY A 8 4.87 -12.72 -9.43
N LYS A 9 4.30 -11.64 -8.89
CA LYS A 9 4.18 -10.34 -9.59
C LYS A 9 5.43 -9.50 -9.33
N ASP A 10 5.85 -8.75 -10.35
CA ASP A 10 6.88 -7.73 -10.19
C ASP A 10 6.29 -6.50 -9.48
N LEU A 11 6.74 -6.25 -8.24
CA LEU A 11 6.36 -5.09 -7.44
C LEU A 11 7.42 -3.99 -7.42
N THR A 12 8.54 -4.14 -8.14
CA THR A 12 9.67 -3.19 -8.08
C THR A 12 9.28 -1.77 -8.51
N ALA A 13 8.28 -1.64 -9.38
CA ALA A 13 7.79 -0.38 -9.93
C ALA A 13 6.66 0.30 -9.11
N ILE A 14 6.18 -0.31 -8.02
CA ILE A 14 5.09 0.31 -7.25
C ILE A 14 5.59 1.54 -6.51
N LYS A 15 4.72 2.56 -6.40
CA LYS A 15 5.04 3.84 -5.77
C LYS A 15 4.56 3.95 -4.33
N TYR A 16 3.56 3.16 -3.96
CA TYR A 16 2.89 3.25 -2.67
C TYR A 16 2.63 1.87 -2.08
N ILE A 17 2.86 1.74 -0.78
CA ILE A 17 2.45 0.60 0.03
C ILE A 17 1.40 1.14 0.99
N ILE A 18 0.15 0.69 0.87
CA ILE A 18 -0.96 1.24 1.66
C ILE A 18 -1.41 0.26 2.73
N GLY A 19 -1.28 0.64 4.00
CA GLY A 19 -1.82 -0.07 5.14
C GLY A 19 -3.31 0.19 5.30
N THR A 20 -4.13 -0.83 5.04
CA THR A 20 -5.58 -0.81 5.31
C THR A 20 -5.94 -1.96 6.25
N GLY A 21 -7.14 -1.96 6.83
CA GLY A 21 -7.56 -3.02 7.75
C GLY A 21 -7.22 -2.72 9.21
N GLY A 22 -8.02 -3.23 10.15
CA GLY A 22 -7.90 -2.87 11.57
C GLY A 22 -6.52 -3.12 12.19
N ALA A 23 -5.80 -4.17 11.78
CA ALA A 23 -4.47 -4.46 12.31
C ALA A 23 -3.42 -3.42 11.86
N LEU A 24 -3.43 -3.04 10.58
CA LEU A 24 -2.46 -2.11 10.01
C LEU A 24 -2.83 -0.64 10.19
N THR A 25 -4.05 -0.34 10.67
CA THR A 25 -4.47 1.04 10.96
C THR A 25 -4.43 1.35 12.46
N ARG A 26 -4.72 0.38 13.34
CA ARG A 26 -4.94 0.61 14.78
C ARG A 26 -3.85 0.11 15.72
N LEU A 27 -2.99 -0.83 15.30
CA LEU A 27 -1.95 -1.35 16.18
C LEU A 27 -0.70 -0.45 16.17
N PRO A 28 0.02 -0.35 17.30
CA PRO A 28 1.35 0.25 17.31
C PRO A 28 2.28 -0.56 16.40
N GLY A 29 3.30 0.09 15.82
CA GLY A 29 4.24 -0.57 14.92
C GLY A 29 3.77 -0.71 13.47
N LYS A 30 2.62 -0.11 13.10
CA LYS A 30 2.02 -0.23 11.76
C LYS A 30 2.94 0.22 10.63
N MET A 31 3.69 1.29 10.84
CA MET A 31 4.64 1.82 9.86
C MET A 31 5.81 0.85 9.70
N GLU A 32 6.39 0.39 10.81
CA GLU A 32 7.53 -0.50 10.84
C GLU A 32 7.23 -1.86 10.18
N ILE A 33 6.01 -2.37 10.33
CA ILE A 33 5.58 -3.61 9.67
C ILE A 33 5.56 -3.43 8.15
N LEU A 34 5.02 -2.32 7.65
CA LEU A 34 4.90 -2.07 6.21
C LEU A 34 6.22 -1.68 5.57
N GLU A 35 7.07 -0.93 6.29
CA GLU A 35 8.41 -0.58 5.85
C GLU A 35 9.29 -1.82 5.63
N LYS A 36 9.14 -2.85 6.48
CA LYS A 36 9.87 -4.13 6.32
C LYS A 36 9.59 -4.85 5.00
N ILE A 37 8.47 -4.58 4.32
CA ILE A 37 8.12 -5.20 3.04
C ILE A 37 9.18 -4.86 1.96
N LYS A 38 9.78 -3.67 2.02
CA LYS A 38 10.79 -3.21 1.07
C LYS A 38 12.09 -4.03 1.12
N HIS A 39 12.30 -4.74 2.22
CA HIS A 39 13.51 -5.53 2.48
C HIS A 39 13.25 -7.04 2.52
N HIS A 40 12.05 -7.51 2.17
CA HIS A 40 11.64 -8.90 2.38
C HIS A 40 11.90 -9.84 1.20
N GLY A 41 12.44 -9.33 0.08
CA GLY A 41 12.64 -10.13 -1.13
C GLY A 41 13.70 -11.22 -0.98
N LYS A 42 13.31 -12.47 -1.26
CA LYS A 42 14.27 -13.54 -1.60
C LYS A 42 14.81 -13.32 -3.01
N GLU A 43 15.90 -14.00 -3.38
CA GLU A 43 16.58 -13.83 -4.69
C GLU A 43 15.67 -13.98 -5.93
N GLN A 44 14.49 -14.61 -5.82
CA GLN A 44 13.56 -14.85 -6.93
C GLN A 44 12.27 -14.02 -6.86
N GLU A 45 12.08 -13.23 -5.80
CA GLU A 45 10.87 -12.44 -5.58
C GLU A 45 11.15 -10.95 -5.77
N LEU A 46 10.29 -10.26 -6.53
CA LEU A 46 10.47 -8.86 -6.90
C LEU A 46 9.59 -7.97 -6.02
N TYR A 47 10.10 -7.60 -4.84
CA TYR A 47 9.40 -6.76 -3.86
C TYR A 47 9.47 -5.25 -4.20
N PRO A 48 8.63 -4.43 -3.55
CA PRO A 48 8.75 -2.97 -3.63
C PRO A 48 10.14 -2.51 -3.22
N THR A 49 10.62 -1.44 -3.84
CA THR A 49 11.92 -0.84 -3.51
C THR A 49 11.78 0.24 -2.44
N GLU A 50 12.91 0.75 -1.95
CA GLU A 50 12.97 1.91 -1.03
C GLU A 50 12.23 3.15 -1.54
N ALA A 51 12.06 3.27 -2.87
CA ALA A 51 11.34 4.37 -3.49
C ALA A 51 9.82 4.32 -3.22
N ALA A 52 9.27 3.16 -2.85
CA ALA A 52 7.86 3.04 -2.52
C ALA A 52 7.55 3.72 -1.18
N ARG A 53 6.56 4.61 -1.13
CA ARG A 53 6.15 5.30 0.09
C ARG A 53 5.10 4.49 0.86
N VAL A 54 5.32 4.30 2.15
CA VAL A 54 4.28 3.74 3.03
C VAL A 54 3.27 4.82 3.38
N LEU A 55 1.98 4.49 3.25
CA LEU A 55 0.85 5.32 3.64
C LEU A 55 -0.15 4.48 4.44
N ILE A 56 -0.90 5.11 5.33
CA ILE A 56 -1.89 4.44 6.18
C ILE A 56 -3.27 5.03 5.91
N ASP A 57 -4.28 4.18 5.78
CA ASP A 57 -5.69 4.59 5.87
C ASP A 57 -6.01 4.95 7.34
N GLU A 58 -5.59 6.14 7.78
CA GLU A 58 -5.66 6.56 9.19
C GLU A 58 -7.11 6.63 9.71
N ASP A 59 -8.08 6.89 8.83
CA ASP A 59 -9.49 6.97 9.21
C ASP A 59 -10.20 5.61 9.12
N TYR A 60 -9.51 4.57 8.60
CA TYR A 60 -10.02 3.21 8.39
C TYR A 60 -11.32 3.17 7.54
N ILE A 61 -11.34 3.95 6.45
CA ILE A 61 -12.53 4.15 5.59
C ILE A 61 -12.38 3.60 4.17
N PHE A 62 -11.23 3.05 3.77
CA PHE A 62 -11.00 2.66 2.37
C PHE A 62 -12.00 1.65 1.83
N SER A 63 -12.45 0.71 2.67
CA SER A 63 -13.49 -0.26 2.28
C SER A 63 -14.79 0.44 1.87
N SER A 64 -15.24 1.41 2.67
CA SER A 64 -16.41 2.23 2.36
C SER A 64 -16.19 3.13 1.14
N LEU A 65 -15.00 3.71 1.01
CA LEU A 65 -14.66 4.57 -0.13
C LEU A 65 -14.62 3.80 -1.45
N GLY A 66 -14.23 2.53 -1.46
CA GLY A 66 -14.27 1.68 -2.65
C GLY A 66 -15.70 1.41 -3.18
N VAL A 67 -16.70 1.45 -2.30
CA VAL A 67 -18.11 1.41 -2.72
C VAL A 67 -18.57 2.79 -3.19
N LEU A 68 -18.27 3.84 -2.42
CA LEU A 68 -18.62 5.23 -2.73
C LEU A 68 -18.09 5.67 -4.09
N SER A 69 -16.87 5.26 -4.45
CA SER A 69 -16.20 5.63 -5.69
C SER A 69 -16.91 5.15 -6.95
N LYS A 70 -17.86 4.20 -6.84
CA LYS A 70 -18.67 3.74 -7.97
C LYS A 70 -19.65 4.80 -8.45
N SER A 71 -20.11 5.68 -7.55
CA SER A 71 -21.07 6.74 -7.86
C SER A 71 -20.48 8.15 -7.68
N TYR A 72 -19.49 8.31 -6.79
CA TYR A 72 -18.90 9.59 -6.42
C TYR A 72 -17.36 9.48 -6.43
N HIS A 73 -16.79 9.33 -7.63
CA HIS A 73 -15.36 9.07 -7.82
C HIS A 73 -14.46 10.15 -7.18
N GLU A 74 -14.70 11.42 -7.52
CA GLU A 74 -13.88 12.56 -7.05
C GLU A 74 -13.98 12.75 -5.53
N ASP A 75 -15.18 12.63 -4.96
CA ASP A 75 -15.36 12.72 -3.52
C ASP A 75 -14.68 11.57 -2.78
N ALA A 76 -14.77 10.35 -3.30
CA ALA A 76 -14.09 9.20 -2.74
C ALA A 76 -12.56 9.40 -2.79
N LEU A 77 -12.02 9.92 -3.89
CA LEU A 77 -10.60 10.23 -4.02
C LEU A 77 -10.15 11.32 -3.04
N ARG A 78 -10.93 12.40 -2.89
CA ARG A 78 -10.64 13.48 -1.94
C ARG A 78 -10.63 12.97 -0.50
N LEU A 79 -11.62 12.16 -0.12
CA LEU A 79 -11.66 11.52 1.19
C LEU A 79 -10.51 10.53 1.39
N MET A 80 -10.12 9.80 0.34
CA MET A 80 -8.99 8.86 0.36
C MET A 80 -7.66 9.59 0.64
N LYS A 81 -7.38 10.68 -0.09
CA LYS A 81 -6.20 11.53 0.13
C LYS A 81 -6.15 12.09 1.55
N LYS A 82 -7.30 12.59 2.03
CA LYS A 82 -7.45 13.07 3.40
C LYS A 82 -7.12 11.97 4.43
N SER A 83 -7.65 10.75 4.25
CA SER A 83 -7.33 9.60 5.13
C SER A 83 -5.83 9.27 5.11
N LEU A 84 -5.20 9.29 3.94
CA LEU A 84 -3.77 9.04 3.77
C LEU A 84 -2.85 10.16 4.29
N ARG A 85 -3.41 11.28 4.76
CA ARG A 85 -2.67 12.47 5.19
C ARG A 85 -1.74 13.02 4.11
N ILE A 86 -2.13 12.86 2.85
CA ILE A 86 -1.50 13.50 1.69
C ILE A 86 -2.47 14.59 1.22
N GLY A 87 -1.97 15.80 0.93
CA GLY A 87 -2.81 16.96 0.60
C GLY A 87 -3.77 16.72 -0.56
N GLU A 88 -4.65 17.69 -0.83
CA GLU A 88 -5.52 17.66 -2.02
C GLU A 88 -4.72 17.61 -3.33
#